data_AF-A0A0M3V9C6-F1
#
_entry.id   AF-A0A0M3V9C6-F1
#
_cell.length_a   1.000
_cell.length_b   1.000
_cell.length_c   1.000
_cell.angle_alpha   90.00
_cell.angle_beta   90.00
_cell.angle_gamma   90.00
#
_symmetry.space_group_name_H-M   'P 1'
#
loop_
_entity.id
_entity.type
_entity.pdbx_description
1 polymer ?
#
loop_
_entity_poly.entity_id
_entity_poly.type
_entity_poly.pdbx_seq_one_letter_code
_entity_poly.pdbx_strand_id
1 'polypeptide(L)'
;MVAMAIFAVLAVAGWQVFDSVNRARERAQYHADQLAVLQYAYLQLQQDMGQIIAYQAPVSQNATDSNDNSNNKTASVAEPFMSLDSERVSFIRFADPDPRYQSSTSLQRVEYIFSDQRLIRRQYNSLQSSDSISLDSVLLEGVTEGRWQAYLSEMSAKFPNKDTQNSNNNIASKEDVVLLPKGVGVSFTYQDNPITWQWAMAPQAIPNKRNVNKTDNNPTNNNNPDNNNSNKGNNEGSNSENNADLNNNPENTPNGQ
;
A
#
# COMPACT_ATOMS: atom_id res chain seq x y z
N MET A 1 59.04 -59.19 -0.05
CA MET A 1 58.56 -58.07 -0.92
C MET A 1 57.04 -58.10 -1.15
N VAL A 2 56.41 -59.27 -1.34
CA VAL A 2 54.95 -59.38 -1.62
C VAL A 2 54.06 -58.71 -0.55
N ALA A 3 54.38 -58.86 0.75
CA ALA A 3 53.59 -58.23 1.82
C ALA A 3 53.59 -56.69 1.76
N MET A 4 54.69 -56.07 1.34
CA MET A 4 54.78 -54.62 1.16
C MET A 4 53.91 -54.15 -0.01
N ALA A 5 53.79 -54.95 -1.07
CA ALA A 5 52.92 -54.64 -2.20
C ALA A 5 51.43 -54.69 -1.79
N ILE A 6 51.03 -55.69 -1.00
CA ILE A 6 49.64 -55.80 -0.49
C ILE A 6 49.32 -54.61 0.43
N PHE A 7 50.23 -54.26 1.34
CA PHE A 7 50.03 -53.13 2.25
C PHE A 7 49.93 -51.80 1.49
N ALA A 8 50.75 -51.60 0.46
CA ALA A 8 50.68 -50.43 -0.40
C ALA A 8 49.33 -50.32 -1.15
N VAL A 9 48.82 -51.43 -1.69
CA VAL A 9 47.51 -51.45 -2.38
C VAL A 9 46.36 -51.15 -1.42
N LEU A 10 46.37 -51.72 -0.21
CA LEU A 10 45.37 -51.44 0.81
C LEU A 10 45.42 -49.98 1.30
N ALA A 11 46.62 -49.42 1.44
CA ALA A 11 46.79 -48.02 1.81
C ALA A 11 46.23 -47.07 0.73
N VAL A 12 46.48 -47.34 -0.56
CA VAL A 12 45.93 -46.56 -1.68
C VAL A 12 44.40 -46.69 -1.75
N ALA A 13 43.86 -47.90 -1.61
CA ALA A 13 42.42 -48.13 -1.59
C ALA A 13 41.73 -47.41 -0.42
N GLY A 14 42.37 -47.42 0.77
CA GLY A 14 41.90 -46.66 1.93
C GLY A 14 41.84 -45.16 1.66
N TRP A 15 42.89 -44.58 1.06
CA TRP A 15 42.94 -43.16 0.76
C TRP A 15 41.87 -42.71 -0.24
N GLN A 16 41.59 -43.50 -1.28
CA GLN A 16 40.54 -43.20 -2.26
C GLN A 16 39.14 -43.17 -1.63
N VAL A 17 38.85 -44.07 -0.69
CA VAL A 17 37.58 -44.06 0.03
C VAL A 17 37.47 -42.81 0.90
N PHE A 18 38.50 -42.46 1.66
CA PHE A 18 38.50 -41.25 2.47
C PHE A 18 38.33 -39.97 1.63
N ASP A 19 39.04 -39.86 0.51
CA ASP A 19 38.92 -38.73 -0.41
C ASP A 19 37.51 -38.63 -1.02
N SER A 20 36.93 -39.77 -1.41
CA SER A 20 35.56 -39.82 -1.93
C SER A 20 34.51 -39.36 -0.92
N VAL A 21 34.67 -39.73 0.36
CA VAL A 21 33.77 -39.33 1.46
C VAL A 21 33.93 -37.85 1.77
N ASN A 22 35.16 -37.33 1.82
CA ASN A 22 35.40 -35.91 2.04
C ASN A 22 34.77 -35.07 0.93
N ARG A 23 34.99 -35.44 -0.34
CA ARG A 23 34.41 -34.75 -1.48
C ARG A 23 32.88 -34.84 -1.52
N ALA A 24 32.31 -35.97 -1.11
CA ALA A 24 30.85 -36.11 -0.99
C ALA A 24 30.29 -35.19 0.11
N ARG A 25 30.99 -35.10 1.25
CA ARG A 25 30.62 -34.21 2.35
C ARG A 25 30.70 -32.74 1.97
N GLU A 26 31.76 -32.31 1.30
CA GLU A 26 31.91 -30.93 0.83
C GLU A 26 30.77 -30.52 -0.11
N ARG A 27 30.41 -31.39 -1.06
CA ARG A 27 29.25 -31.15 -1.94
C ARG A 27 27.94 -31.10 -1.17
N ALA A 28 27.74 -32.02 -0.23
CA ALA A 28 26.53 -32.05 0.58
C ALA A 28 26.39 -30.79 1.45
N GLN A 29 27.50 -30.31 2.02
CA GLN A 29 27.55 -29.06 2.78
C GLN A 29 27.22 -27.86 1.89
N TYR A 30 27.84 -27.78 0.71
CA TYR A 30 27.56 -26.72 -0.26
C TYR A 30 26.07 -26.67 -0.64
N HIS A 31 25.45 -27.81 -0.94
CA HIS A 31 24.02 -27.87 -1.24
C HIS A 31 23.13 -27.50 -0.04
N ALA A 32 23.52 -27.88 1.18
CA ALA A 32 22.78 -27.52 2.39
C ALA A 32 22.79 -26.00 2.63
N ASP A 33 23.95 -25.36 2.44
CA ASP A 33 24.09 -23.91 2.59
C ASP A 33 23.24 -23.16 1.56
N GLN A 34 23.27 -23.61 0.29
CA GLN A 34 22.45 -23.03 -0.77
C GLN A 34 20.95 -23.13 -0.49
N LEU A 35 20.49 -24.28 0.01
CA LEU A 35 19.10 -24.49 0.38
C LEU A 35 18.70 -23.60 1.57
N ALA A 36 19.58 -23.43 2.55
CA ALA A 36 19.31 -22.57 3.71
C ALA A 36 19.11 -21.11 3.29
N VAL A 37 19.92 -20.60 2.34
CA VAL A 37 19.74 -19.24 1.80
C VAL A 37 18.42 -19.12 1.04
N LEU A 38 18.05 -20.10 0.21
CA LEU A 38 16.76 -20.13 -0.48
C LEU A 38 15.58 -20.14 0.49
N GLN A 39 15.68 -20.95 1.55
CA GLN A 39 14.66 -21.03 2.60
C GLN A 39 14.54 -19.71 3.37
N TYR A 40 15.67 -19.07 3.70
CA TYR A 40 15.68 -17.77 4.34
C TYR A 40 14.96 -16.71 3.47
N ALA A 41 15.29 -16.63 2.18
CA ALA A 41 14.63 -15.72 1.26
C ALA A 41 13.12 -15.97 1.21
N TYR A 42 12.70 -17.24 1.08
CA TYR A 42 11.29 -17.61 1.08
C TYR A 42 10.56 -17.16 2.36
N LEU A 43 11.14 -17.43 3.54
CA LEU A 43 10.56 -17.03 4.82
C LEU A 43 10.45 -15.52 4.97
N GLN A 44 11.47 -14.78 4.52
CA GLN A 44 11.47 -13.32 4.51
C GLN A 44 10.32 -12.76 3.66
N LEU A 45 10.14 -13.28 2.45
CA LEU A 45 9.02 -12.89 1.58
C LEU A 45 7.68 -13.29 2.19
N GLN A 46 7.58 -14.50 2.74
CA GLN A 46 6.34 -14.98 3.35
C GLN A 46 5.91 -14.09 4.52
N GLN A 47 6.85 -13.66 5.36
CA GLN A 47 6.57 -12.74 6.46
C GLN A 47 6.06 -11.39 5.95
N ASP A 48 6.74 -10.80 4.95
CA ASP A 48 6.35 -9.49 4.43
C ASP A 48 5.00 -9.53 3.70
N MET A 49 4.76 -10.57 2.89
CA MET A 49 3.48 -10.76 2.20
C MET A 49 2.34 -11.04 3.18
N GLY A 50 2.61 -11.75 4.29
CA GLY A 50 1.63 -12.00 5.34
C GLY A 50 1.24 -10.76 6.15
N GLN A 51 2.06 -9.70 6.12
CA GLN A 51 1.83 -8.45 6.85
C GLN A 51 1.44 -7.28 5.94
N ILE A 52 1.23 -7.53 4.64
CA ILE A 52 0.85 -6.49 3.68
C ILE A 52 -0.47 -5.82 4.07
N ILE A 53 -0.56 -4.52 3.84
CA ILE A 53 -1.77 -3.74 4.13
C ILE A 53 -2.36 -3.09 2.87
N ALA A 54 -3.69 -3.04 2.85
CA ALA A 54 -4.47 -2.29 1.87
C ALA A 54 -4.32 -0.78 2.14
N TYR A 55 -3.24 -0.19 1.65
CA TYR A 55 -2.95 1.23 1.86
C TYR A 55 -3.20 2.05 0.60
N GLN A 56 -3.99 3.11 0.73
CA GLN A 56 -4.18 4.13 -0.30
C GLN A 56 -3.33 5.36 0.03
N ALA A 57 -2.62 5.89 -0.96
CA ALA A 57 -1.93 7.17 -0.77
C ALA A 57 -2.96 8.30 -0.59
N PRO A 58 -2.72 9.26 0.32
CA PRO A 58 -3.56 10.45 0.39
C PRO A 58 -3.46 11.20 -0.93
N VAL A 59 -4.61 11.49 -1.52
CA VAL A 59 -4.73 12.31 -2.71
C VAL A 59 -4.17 13.70 -2.42
N SER A 60 -3.06 14.06 -3.08
CA SER A 60 -2.57 15.44 -3.04
C SER A 60 -3.58 16.30 -3.80
N GLN A 61 -4.34 17.13 -3.08
CA GLN A 61 -5.18 18.17 -3.67
C GLN A 61 -4.31 19.34 -4.16
N ASN A 62 -3.31 19.08 -5.01
CA ASN A 62 -2.59 20.11 -5.74
C ASN A 62 -3.08 20.15 -7.18
N ALA A 63 -4.40 20.32 -7.35
CA ALA A 63 -4.88 21.09 -8.49
C ALA A 63 -4.70 22.55 -8.09
N THR A 64 -3.52 23.09 -8.39
CA THR A 64 -3.38 24.55 -8.45
C THR A 64 -4.31 24.98 -9.56
N ASP A 65 -5.47 25.54 -9.19
CA ASP A 65 -6.37 26.26 -10.09
C ASP A 65 -5.59 27.44 -10.70
N SER A 66 -4.78 27.14 -11.70
CA SER A 66 -4.29 28.14 -12.64
C SER A 66 -5.41 28.39 -13.63
N ASN A 67 -6.37 29.20 -13.17
CA ASN A 67 -7.09 30.15 -13.99
C ASN A 67 -7.69 29.58 -15.28
N ASP A 68 -8.65 28.65 -15.18
CA ASP A 68 -9.58 28.46 -16.28
C ASP A 68 -10.97 28.06 -15.77
N ASN A 69 -11.99 28.70 -16.32
CA ASN A 69 -13.38 28.68 -15.88
C ASN A 69 -14.07 27.38 -16.36
N SER A 70 -13.49 26.23 -16.00
CA SER A 70 -13.97 24.89 -16.34
C SER A 70 -14.34 24.16 -15.06
N ASN A 71 -15.64 23.93 -14.86
CA ASN A 71 -16.22 23.14 -13.78
C ASN A 71 -15.86 21.63 -13.85
N ASN A 72 -14.68 21.27 -14.36
CA ASN A 72 -14.21 19.89 -14.38
C ASN A 72 -13.22 19.66 -13.24
N LYS A 73 -13.75 19.63 -12.01
CA LYS A 73 -13.01 19.20 -10.83
C LYS A 73 -12.79 17.70 -10.96
N THR A 74 -11.73 17.29 -11.65
CA THR A 74 -11.34 15.88 -11.75
C THR A 74 -11.11 15.37 -10.34
N ALA A 75 -12.06 14.56 -9.84
CA ALA A 75 -11.92 13.89 -8.56
C ALA A 75 -10.68 13.01 -8.66
N SER A 76 -9.60 13.42 -8.00
CA SER A 76 -8.38 12.62 -7.99
C SER A 76 -8.70 11.30 -7.30
N VAL A 77 -8.67 10.23 -8.08
CA VAL A 77 -8.93 8.86 -7.63
C VAL A 77 -7.79 8.48 -6.69
N ALA A 78 -8.12 7.94 -5.51
CA ALA A 78 -7.11 7.47 -4.58
C ALA A 78 -6.42 6.24 -5.21
N GLU A 79 -5.12 6.34 -5.50
CA GLU A 79 -4.36 5.22 -6.07
C GLU A 79 -3.85 4.28 -4.96
N PRO A 80 -3.79 2.96 -5.23
CA PRO A 80 -3.13 2.04 -4.32
C PRO A 80 -1.66 2.40 -4.16
N PHE A 81 -1.16 2.30 -2.94
CA PHE A 81 0.26 2.47 -2.69
C PHE A 81 1.06 1.28 -3.24
N MET A 82 0.47 0.08 -3.25
CA MET A 82 1.12 -1.08 -3.83
C MET A 82 1.32 -0.90 -5.33
N SER A 83 2.55 -1.14 -5.78
CA SER A 83 2.91 -1.19 -7.19
C SER A 83 3.63 -2.50 -7.50
N LEU A 84 3.34 -3.05 -8.67
CA LEU A 84 3.99 -4.25 -9.18
C LEU A 84 4.23 -4.05 -10.68
N ASP A 85 5.44 -4.36 -11.11
CA ASP A 85 5.79 -4.63 -12.50
C ASP A 85 6.54 -5.97 -12.55
N SER A 86 7.08 -6.35 -13.71
CA SER A 86 7.78 -7.63 -13.84
C SER A 86 9.02 -7.72 -12.95
N GLU A 87 9.75 -6.63 -12.73
CA GLU A 87 11.06 -6.67 -12.05
C GLU A 87 10.97 -6.30 -10.57
N ARG A 88 9.92 -5.57 -10.19
CA ARG A 88 9.74 -5.00 -8.87
C ARG A 88 8.32 -5.20 -8.33
N VAL A 89 8.24 -5.46 -7.03
CA VAL A 89 7.02 -5.24 -6.24
C VAL A 89 7.32 -4.31 -5.07
N SER A 90 6.44 -3.34 -4.80
CA SER A 90 6.52 -2.41 -3.68
C SER A 90 5.18 -2.31 -2.98
N PHE A 91 5.19 -2.33 -1.65
CA PHE A 91 3.97 -2.29 -0.84
C PHE A 91 4.25 -1.76 0.57
N ILE A 92 3.17 -1.47 1.30
CA ILE A 92 3.25 -1.18 2.73
C ILE A 92 2.89 -2.44 3.52
N ARG A 93 3.62 -2.69 4.59
CA ARG A 93 3.33 -3.71 5.60
C ARG A 93 3.34 -3.12 7.00
N PHE A 94 2.79 -3.87 7.96
CA PHE A 94 3.14 -3.64 9.37
C PHE A 94 4.62 -3.91 9.59
N ALA A 95 5.26 -3.12 10.46
CA ALA A 95 6.59 -3.45 10.94
C ALA A 95 6.50 -4.51 12.03
N ASP A 96 7.59 -5.27 12.20
CA ASP A 96 7.68 -6.19 13.31
C ASP A 96 7.72 -5.41 14.63
N PRO A 97 6.89 -5.77 15.62
CA PRO A 97 6.86 -5.08 16.89
C PRO A 97 8.22 -5.23 17.58
N ASP A 98 8.83 -4.11 17.96
CA ASP A 98 10.06 -4.13 18.76
C ASP A 98 9.71 -4.60 20.18
N PRO A 99 10.24 -5.75 20.66
CA PRO A 99 9.89 -6.31 21.96
C PRO A 99 10.31 -5.42 23.13
N ARG A 100 11.19 -4.43 22.91
CA ARG A 100 11.67 -3.51 23.95
C ARG A 100 10.68 -2.38 24.24
N TYR A 101 9.74 -2.12 23.34
CA TYR A 101 8.78 -1.02 23.47
C TYR A 101 7.35 -1.57 23.55
N GLN A 102 6.45 -0.83 24.19
CA GLN A 102 5.02 -1.13 24.07
C GLN A 102 4.64 -1.06 22.59
N SER A 103 4.00 -2.13 22.11
CA SER A 103 3.69 -2.34 20.69
C SER A 103 2.91 -1.16 20.13
N SER A 104 3.58 -0.30 19.36
CA SER A 104 2.91 0.68 18.50
C SER A 104 2.91 0.12 17.08
N THR A 105 1.76 0.19 16.40
CA THR A 105 1.66 -0.24 15.00
C THR A 105 2.45 0.75 14.15
N SER A 106 3.64 0.36 13.72
CA SER A 106 4.42 1.12 12.75
C SER A 106 4.26 0.49 11.35
N LEU A 107 4.35 1.34 10.34
CA LEU A 107 4.21 0.96 8.94
C LEU A 107 5.55 1.11 8.25
N GLN A 108 5.85 0.18 7.35
CA GLN A 108 7.08 0.19 6.56
C GLN A 108 6.75 0.00 5.09
N ARG A 109 7.45 0.74 4.24
CA ARG A 109 7.47 0.46 2.81
C ARG A 109 8.56 -0.57 2.55
N VAL A 110 8.20 -1.65 1.87
CA VAL A 110 9.13 -2.69 1.45
C VAL A 110 9.05 -2.82 -0.06
N GLU A 111 10.19 -3.11 -0.67
CA GLU A 111 10.34 -3.29 -2.10
C GLU A 111 11.22 -4.51 -2.35
N TYR A 112 10.85 -5.30 -3.34
CA TYR A 112 11.65 -6.41 -3.83
C TYR A 112 11.98 -6.16 -5.29
N ILE A 113 13.26 -6.31 -5.65
CA ILE A 113 13.78 -5.96 -6.97
C ILE A 113 14.68 -7.07 -7.46
N PHE A 114 14.52 -7.44 -8.74
CA PHE A 114 15.54 -8.17 -9.47
C PHE A 114 16.53 -7.20 -10.10
N SER A 115 17.80 -7.25 -9.68
CA SER A 115 18.90 -6.44 -10.24
C SER A 115 20.20 -7.23 -10.18
N ASP A 116 21.04 -7.15 -11.20
CA ASP A 116 22.40 -7.71 -11.18
C ASP A 116 22.46 -9.20 -10.79
N GLN A 117 21.53 -9.99 -11.31
CA GLN A 117 21.30 -11.40 -10.94
C GLN A 117 21.06 -11.63 -9.44
N ARG A 118 20.44 -10.67 -8.75
CA ARG A 118 20.11 -10.75 -7.33
C ARG A 118 18.65 -10.46 -7.09
N LEU A 119 18.08 -11.12 -6.08
CA LEU A 119 16.85 -10.69 -5.45
C LEU A 119 17.21 -9.80 -4.25
N ILE A 120 16.86 -8.53 -4.33
CA ILE A 120 17.17 -7.53 -3.32
C ILE A 120 15.88 -7.12 -2.63
N ARG A 121 15.90 -7.09 -1.29
CA ARG A 121 14.87 -6.48 -0.46
C ARG A 121 15.33 -5.10 -0.03
N ARG A 122 14.53 -4.07 -0.30
CA ARG A 122 14.73 -2.72 0.24
C ARG A 122 13.65 -2.40 1.25
N GLN A 123 14.05 -1.79 2.35
CA GLN A 123 13.14 -1.32 3.39
C GLN A 123 13.31 0.17 3.59
N TYR A 124 12.19 0.88 3.69
CA TYR A 124 12.17 2.32 3.96
C TYR A 124 11.46 2.60 5.28
N ASN A 125 12.02 3.52 6.05
CA ASN A 125 11.42 4.02 7.30
C ASN A 125 10.36 5.11 7.06
N SER A 126 10.23 5.60 5.82
CA SER A 126 9.21 6.57 5.42
C SER A 126 8.33 6.00 4.31
N LEU A 127 7.03 6.27 4.41
CA LEU A 127 6.03 5.75 3.48
C LEU A 127 6.04 6.52 2.15
N GLN A 128 6.18 7.86 2.18
CA GLN A 128 5.86 8.70 1.02
C GLN A 128 7.05 9.41 0.39
N SER A 129 8.20 9.50 1.05
CA SER A 129 9.34 10.23 0.49
C SER A 129 10.06 9.40 -0.58
N SER A 130 10.25 9.98 -1.77
CA SER A 130 11.11 9.46 -2.84
C SER A 130 12.57 9.38 -2.40
N ASP A 131 12.98 10.31 -1.54
CA ASP A 131 14.37 10.52 -1.11
C ASP A 131 14.66 9.79 0.21
N SER A 132 13.81 8.82 0.56
CA SER A 132 13.96 8.03 1.78
C SER A 132 15.19 7.13 1.68
N ILE A 133 16.05 7.18 2.69
CA ILE A 133 17.17 6.23 2.83
C ILE A 133 16.58 4.82 2.97
N SER A 134 17.03 3.91 2.10
CA SER A 134 16.68 2.49 2.16
C SER A 134 17.72 1.68 2.93
N LEU A 135 17.25 0.60 3.55
CA LEU A 135 18.09 -0.50 3.99
C LEU A 135 17.95 -1.64 3.00
N ASP A 136 19.03 -1.92 2.27
CA ASP A 136 19.06 -2.95 1.23
C ASP A 136 19.63 -4.25 1.79
N SER A 137 19.04 -5.38 1.42
CA SER A 137 19.48 -6.72 1.79
C SER A 137 19.40 -7.63 0.56
N VAL A 138 20.53 -8.25 0.22
CA VAL A 138 20.57 -9.26 -0.85
C VAL A 138 20.04 -10.56 -0.26
N LEU A 139 18.92 -11.06 -0.80
CA LEU A 139 18.31 -12.31 -0.33
C LEU A 139 18.81 -13.52 -1.10
N LEU A 140 19.00 -13.37 -2.40
CA LEU A 140 19.50 -14.41 -3.29
C LEU A 140 20.49 -13.81 -4.28
N GLU A 141 21.55 -14.56 -4.59
CA GLU A 141 22.50 -14.28 -5.67
C GLU A 141 22.40 -15.35 -6.76
N GLY A 142 22.75 -15.02 -8.00
CA GLY A 142 22.66 -15.96 -9.12
C GLY A 142 21.22 -16.23 -9.56
N VAL A 143 20.32 -15.27 -9.34
CA VAL A 143 18.94 -15.32 -9.82
C VAL A 143 18.86 -14.86 -11.26
N THR A 144 18.16 -15.60 -12.10
CA THR A 144 17.92 -15.27 -13.51
C THR A 144 16.43 -15.37 -13.83
N GLU A 145 15.98 -14.69 -14.90
CA GLU A 145 14.58 -14.76 -15.37
C GLU A 145 13.52 -14.42 -14.31
N GLY A 146 13.89 -13.54 -13.36
CA GLY A 146 13.03 -13.10 -12.28
C GLY A 146 11.85 -12.28 -12.78
N ARG A 147 10.64 -12.67 -12.39
CA ARG A 147 9.41 -11.96 -12.71
C ARG A 147 8.39 -11.99 -11.57
N TRP A 148 7.74 -10.86 -11.34
CA TRP A 148 6.57 -10.74 -10.48
C TRP A 148 5.27 -10.80 -11.28
N GLN A 149 4.21 -11.28 -10.63
CA GLN A 149 2.87 -11.33 -11.20
C GLN A 149 1.82 -11.03 -10.14
N ALA A 150 0.82 -10.24 -10.51
CA ALA A 150 -0.36 -9.97 -9.71
C ALA A 150 -1.50 -10.91 -10.13
N TYR A 151 -2.10 -11.58 -9.16
CA TYR A 151 -3.32 -12.38 -9.37
C TYR A 151 -4.55 -11.49 -9.18
N LEU A 152 -5.13 -11.00 -10.27
CA LEU A 152 -6.44 -10.33 -10.27
C LEU A 152 -7.53 -11.33 -10.69
N SER A 153 -8.59 -10.89 -11.37
CA SER A 153 -9.50 -11.81 -12.08
C SER A 153 -8.75 -12.56 -13.20
N GLU A 154 -7.79 -11.87 -13.82
CA GLU A 154 -6.81 -12.44 -14.74
C GLU A 154 -5.40 -12.15 -14.21
N MET A 155 -4.43 -12.99 -14.58
CA MET A 155 -3.03 -12.76 -14.19
C MET A 155 -2.48 -11.54 -14.93
N SER A 156 -1.79 -10.66 -14.21
CA SER A 156 -1.22 -9.44 -14.77
C SER A 156 0.25 -9.27 -14.36
N ALA A 157 1.09 -8.85 -15.30
CA ALA A 157 2.47 -8.45 -15.03
C ALA A 157 2.58 -7.04 -14.43
N LYS A 158 1.44 -6.36 -14.21
CA LYS A 158 1.39 -5.00 -13.69
C LYS A 158 0.24 -4.79 -12.72
N PHE A 159 0.49 -4.03 -11.65
CA PHE A 159 -0.51 -3.54 -10.71
C PHE A 159 -0.12 -2.14 -10.20
N PRO A 160 -1.07 -1.20 -10.04
CA PRO A 160 -2.47 -1.27 -10.47
C PRO A 160 -2.64 -1.34 -11.99
N ASN A 161 -3.71 -1.97 -12.46
CA ASN A 161 -4.11 -1.89 -13.87
C ASN A 161 -5.10 -0.73 -14.05
N LYS A 162 -4.81 0.18 -14.99
CA LYS A 162 -5.67 1.32 -15.30
C LYS A 162 -6.94 0.90 -16.05
N ASP A 163 -6.91 -0.27 -16.69
CA ASP A 163 -8.03 -0.75 -17.52
C ASP A 163 -9.24 -1.23 -16.69
N THR A 164 -9.02 -1.61 -15.42
CA THR A 164 -10.10 -2.02 -14.50
C THR A 164 -10.82 -0.86 -13.80
N GLN A 165 -10.38 0.39 -14.00
CA GLN A 165 -10.93 1.60 -13.35
C GLN A 165 -11.81 2.44 -14.29
N ASN A 166 -12.21 1.88 -15.44
CA ASN A 166 -12.94 2.63 -16.47
C ASN A 166 -14.09 1.80 -17.03
N SER A 167 -14.98 1.36 -16.15
CA SER A 167 -16.24 0.73 -16.53
C SER A 167 -17.35 1.23 -15.61
N ASN A 168 -17.75 2.50 -15.80
CA ASN A 168 -19.08 2.87 -16.27
C ASN A 168 -19.28 4.40 -16.16
N ASN A 169 -19.40 5.07 -17.30
CA ASN A 169 -19.99 6.41 -17.38
C ASN A 169 -21.44 6.35 -16.85
N ASN A 170 -21.66 6.69 -15.59
CA ASN A 170 -22.87 7.34 -15.06
C ASN A 170 -22.67 7.76 -13.60
N ILE A 171 -22.86 9.07 -13.38
CA ILE A 171 -23.05 9.84 -12.14
C ILE A 171 -22.95 9.04 -10.82
N ALA A 172 -21.88 9.33 -10.06
CA ALA A 172 -21.74 9.16 -8.62
C ALA A 172 -21.86 7.72 -8.06
N SER A 173 -20.89 6.88 -8.37
CA SER A 173 -20.42 5.90 -7.39
C SER A 173 -18.90 5.89 -7.37
N LYS A 174 -18.32 6.24 -6.22
CA LYS A 174 -16.90 6.08 -5.90
C LYS A 174 -16.61 4.58 -6.09
N GLU A 175 -16.06 4.23 -7.25
CA GLU A 175 -15.79 2.85 -7.67
C GLU A 175 -14.86 2.16 -6.66
N ASP A 176 -15.06 0.86 -6.46
CA ASP A 176 -14.30 0.03 -5.52
C ASP A 176 -12.83 -0.01 -5.95
N VAL A 177 -12.03 0.93 -5.45
CA VAL A 177 -10.59 0.96 -5.71
C VAL A 177 -9.98 -0.29 -5.12
N VAL A 178 -9.52 -1.20 -5.99
CA VAL A 178 -8.77 -2.38 -5.59
C VAL A 178 -7.40 -1.93 -5.06
N LEU A 179 -7.18 -2.05 -3.74
CA LEU A 179 -5.93 -1.55 -3.14
C LEU A 179 -4.78 -2.57 -3.18
N LEU A 180 -5.10 -3.86 -3.37
CA LEU A 180 -4.18 -5.00 -3.47
C LEU A 180 -4.78 -6.05 -4.41
N PRO A 181 -3.95 -6.83 -5.13
CA PRO A 181 -4.43 -7.99 -5.87
C PRO A 181 -4.91 -9.11 -4.92
N LYS A 182 -5.57 -10.13 -5.46
CA LYS A 182 -5.98 -11.32 -4.68
C LYS A 182 -4.78 -12.14 -4.21
N GLY A 183 -3.66 -12.00 -4.90
CA GLY A 183 -2.39 -12.62 -4.55
C GLY A 183 -1.25 -12.04 -5.37
N VAL A 184 -0.03 -12.40 -4.99
CA VAL A 184 1.19 -12.12 -5.75
C VAL A 184 1.96 -13.41 -5.96
N GLY A 185 2.53 -13.55 -7.15
CA GLY A 185 3.47 -14.61 -7.47
C GLY A 185 4.82 -14.04 -7.86
N VAL A 186 5.86 -14.81 -7.61
CA VAL A 186 7.21 -14.57 -8.11
C VAL A 186 7.73 -15.86 -8.73
N SER A 187 8.35 -15.73 -9.90
CA SER A 187 8.98 -16.83 -10.61
C SER A 187 10.38 -16.42 -11.02
N PHE A 188 11.35 -17.31 -10.85
CA PHE A 188 12.75 -17.05 -11.19
C PHE A 188 13.50 -18.38 -11.34
N THR A 189 14.66 -18.33 -11.99
CA THR A 189 15.59 -19.45 -12.11
C THR A 189 16.74 -19.23 -11.13
N TYR A 190 17.02 -20.22 -10.28
CA TYR A 190 18.10 -20.19 -9.30
C TYR A 190 18.89 -21.48 -9.41
N GLN A 191 20.18 -21.35 -9.77
CA GLN A 191 21.08 -22.49 -9.98
C GLN A 191 20.48 -23.53 -10.96
N ASP A 192 20.03 -23.04 -12.11
CA ASP A 192 19.39 -23.82 -13.18
C ASP A 192 18.06 -24.50 -12.81
N ASN A 193 17.52 -24.22 -11.61
CA ASN A 193 16.22 -24.73 -11.18
C ASN A 193 15.15 -23.62 -11.26
N PRO A 194 14.02 -23.86 -11.96
CA PRO A 194 12.91 -22.93 -11.96
C PRO A 194 12.18 -22.98 -10.61
N ILE A 195 12.03 -21.83 -9.98
CA ILE A 195 11.34 -21.64 -8.71
C ILE A 195 10.10 -20.77 -8.94
N THR A 196 9.01 -21.09 -8.26
CA THR A 196 7.81 -20.25 -8.22
C THR A 196 7.22 -20.25 -6.82
N TRP A 197 6.99 -19.06 -6.30
CA TRP A 197 6.32 -18.84 -5.02
C TRP A 197 5.09 -17.97 -5.23
N GLN A 198 4.06 -18.23 -4.44
CA GLN A 198 2.76 -17.57 -4.57
C GLN A 198 2.12 -17.39 -3.19
N TRP A 199 1.57 -16.19 -2.97
CA TRP A 199 0.92 -15.84 -1.73
C TRP A 199 -0.47 -15.27 -2.03
N ALA A 200 -1.47 -15.77 -1.32
CA ALA A 200 -2.78 -15.16 -1.27
C ALA A 200 -2.73 -13.93 -0.35
N MET A 201 -3.39 -12.86 -0.74
CA MET A 201 -3.54 -11.66 0.08
C MET A 201 -4.87 -11.71 0.83
N ALA A 202 -4.90 -11.17 2.04
CA ALA A 202 -6.11 -11.12 2.84
C ALA A 202 -7.20 -10.30 2.09
N PRO A 203 -8.47 -10.74 2.12
CA PRO A 203 -9.56 -9.98 1.55
C PRO A 203 -9.61 -8.58 2.16
N GLN A 204 -9.65 -7.54 1.32
CA GLN A 204 -9.79 -6.18 1.80
C GLN A 204 -11.20 -5.98 2.35
N ALA A 205 -11.30 -5.35 3.53
CA ALA A 205 -12.59 -4.89 4.01
C ALA A 205 -13.11 -3.83 3.02
N ILE A 206 -14.27 -4.09 2.44
CA ILE A 206 -14.98 -3.10 1.63
C ILE A 206 -15.22 -1.89 2.56
N PRO A 207 -14.77 -0.67 2.20
CA PRO A 207 -14.98 0.49 3.05
C PRO A 207 -16.48 0.70 3.24
N ASN A 208 -16.97 0.44 4.45
CA ASN A 208 -18.35 0.72 4.82
C ASN A 208 -18.61 2.21 4.63
N LYS A 209 -19.44 2.55 3.63
CA LYS A 209 -19.98 3.89 3.41
C LYS A 209 -20.88 4.25 4.59
N ARG A 210 -20.29 4.74 5.69
CA ARG A 210 -21.07 5.50 6.68
C ARG A 210 -21.42 6.83 6.01
N ASN A 211 -22.57 6.86 5.35
CA ASN A 211 -23.28 8.10 5.08
C ASN A 211 -23.65 8.68 6.44
N VAL A 212 -22.77 9.50 7.01
CA VAL A 212 -23.16 10.42 8.06
C VAL A 212 -23.94 11.53 7.37
N ASN A 213 -25.19 11.23 7.03
CA ASN A 213 -26.18 12.28 6.82
C ASN A 213 -26.36 12.93 8.19
N LYS A 214 -25.64 14.03 8.40
CA LYS A 214 -25.91 14.94 9.51
C LYS A 214 -27.24 15.63 9.21
N THR A 215 -28.35 14.95 9.48
CA THR A 215 -29.65 15.60 9.67
C THR A 215 -29.60 16.29 11.03
N ASP A 216 -29.14 17.53 11.05
CA ASP A 216 -29.54 18.47 12.08
C ASP A 216 -31.04 18.75 11.87
N ASN A 217 -31.90 17.85 12.35
CA ASN A 217 -33.34 18.07 12.39
C ASN A 217 -33.63 19.05 13.53
N ASN A 218 -33.65 20.34 13.18
CA ASN A 218 -34.28 21.38 13.98
C ASN A 218 -35.81 21.27 13.77
N PRO A 219 -36.64 21.01 14.79
CA PRO A 219 -38.08 20.93 14.59
C PRO A 219 -38.64 22.35 14.46
N THR A 220 -38.85 22.80 13.22
CA THR A 220 -39.69 23.97 12.96
C THR A 220 -41.15 23.52 12.94
N ASN A 221 -41.87 24.04 13.93
CA ASN A 221 -43.26 23.82 14.24
C ASN A 221 -44.15 24.26 13.06
N ASN A 222 -44.91 23.32 12.50
CA ASN A 222 -45.92 23.59 11.47
C ASN A 222 -47.14 24.26 12.10
N ASN A 223 -47.30 25.56 11.86
CA ASN A 223 -48.55 26.26 12.14
C ASN A 223 -49.52 26.06 10.96
N ASN A 224 -50.64 25.39 11.21
CA ASN A 224 -51.88 25.64 10.49
C ASN A 224 -53.04 25.66 11.49
N PRO A 225 -53.86 26.72 11.46
CA PRO A 225 -55.29 26.48 11.52
C PRO A 225 -56.02 27.27 10.42
N ASP A 226 -56.74 26.53 9.58
CA ASP A 226 -57.93 27.04 8.90
C ASP A 226 -59.00 27.37 9.96
N ASN A 227 -59.52 28.61 10.01
CA ASN A 227 -60.96 28.88 9.79
C ASN A 227 -61.34 30.37 9.88
N ASN A 228 -62.35 30.71 9.06
CA ASN A 228 -63.33 31.81 9.17
C ASN A 228 -62.95 33.27 8.81
N ASN A 229 -63.25 33.59 7.54
CA ASN A 229 -64.35 34.48 7.12
C ASN A 229 -64.63 35.75 7.96
N SER A 230 -64.33 36.93 7.41
CA SER A 230 -65.34 37.86 6.87
C SER A 230 -64.91 39.33 6.92
N ASN A 231 -65.04 39.95 5.73
CA ASN A 231 -65.59 41.29 5.50
C ASN A 231 -64.79 42.58 5.85
N LYS A 232 -64.61 43.36 4.78
CA LYS A 232 -64.87 44.81 4.66
C LYS A 232 -63.83 45.83 5.13
N GLY A 233 -63.43 46.69 4.18
CA GLY A 233 -63.42 48.14 4.38
C GLY A 233 -62.13 48.88 4.04
N ASN A 234 -62.14 49.56 2.90
CA ASN A 234 -61.25 50.67 2.55
C ASN A 234 -61.17 51.73 3.68
N ASN A 235 -60.03 52.41 3.87
CA ASN A 235 -59.84 53.78 3.39
C ASN A 235 -58.46 54.38 3.72
N GLU A 236 -58.18 55.42 2.93
CA GLU A 236 -57.02 56.29 2.77
C GLU A 236 -56.64 57.19 3.97
N GLY A 237 -55.45 57.82 3.85
CA GLY A 237 -55.09 59.12 4.45
C GLY A 237 -53.92 59.04 5.44
N SER A 238 -52.66 59.40 5.10
CA SER A 238 -52.06 60.73 4.81
C SER A 238 -51.57 61.51 6.05
N ASN A 239 -50.32 61.99 5.96
CA ASN A 239 -49.66 63.06 6.75
C ASN A 239 -49.31 62.75 8.23
N SER A 240 -48.27 63.30 8.87
CA SER A 240 -47.25 64.31 8.54
C SER A 240 -46.08 64.18 9.52
N GLU A 241 -44.88 64.47 9.03
CA GLU A 241 -43.87 65.38 9.64
C GLU A 241 -43.25 65.21 11.05
N ASN A 242 -41.91 65.21 10.99
CA ASN A 242 -40.95 66.08 11.70
C ASN A 242 -40.62 65.86 13.20
N ASN A 243 -39.37 65.44 13.45
CA ASN A 243 -38.29 66.21 14.10
C ASN A 243 -37.16 65.21 14.49
N ALA A 244 -35.95 65.28 13.93
CA ALA A 244 -34.89 66.28 14.14
C ALA A 244 -34.23 66.18 15.52
N ASP A 245 -32.89 66.17 15.46
CA ASP A 245 -31.88 66.38 16.50
C ASP A 245 -31.42 65.16 17.33
N LEU A 246 -30.12 64.94 17.62
CA LEU A 246 -28.81 65.40 17.14
C LEU A 246 -27.81 64.75 18.13
N ASN A 247 -26.62 64.35 17.64
CA ASN A 247 -25.35 64.26 18.40
C ASN A 247 -25.25 63.22 19.54
N ASN A 248 -24.14 62.53 19.81
CA ASN A 248 -22.71 62.77 19.60
C ASN A 248 -21.94 61.42 19.64
N ASN A 249 -20.91 61.28 18.80
CA ASN A 249 -19.71 60.41 19.02
C ASN A 249 -18.74 61.19 19.96
N PRO A 250 -17.60 60.68 20.53
CA PRO A 250 -16.69 59.66 19.99
C PRO A 250 -15.91 58.76 21.01
N GLU A 251 -15.05 57.87 20.48
CA GLU A 251 -13.77 57.34 21.03
C GLU A 251 -13.83 56.50 22.34
N ASN A 252 -13.00 55.48 22.63
CA ASN A 252 -11.68 55.06 22.17
C ASN A 252 -11.46 53.57 22.52
N THR A 253 -10.32 53.03 22.07
CA THR A 253 -9.89 51.62 21.92
C THR A 253 -9.25 50.97 23.19
N PRO A 254 -8.35 49.95 23.15
CA PRO A 254 -8.57 48.52 23.51
C PRO A 254 -7.63 47.98 24.62
N ASN A 255 -7.76 46.69 25.04
CA ASN A 255 -6.66 45.70 25.26
C ASN A 255 -6.99 44.52 26.20
N GLY A 256 -6.35 43.37 25.90
CA GLY A 256 -5.86 42.34 26.83
C GLY A 256 -6.85 41.21 27.16
N GLN A 257 -6.51 39.92 27.07
CA GLN A 257 -5.24 39.18 27.03
C GLN A 257 -5.35 37.94 26.14
#